data_AF-A0A2C5X0N4-F1
#
_entry.id   AF-A0A2C5X0N4-F1
#
_cell.length_a   1.000
_cell.length_b   1.000
_cell.length_c   1.000
_cell.angle_alpha   90.00
_cell.angle_beta   90.00
_cell.angle_gamma   90.00
#
_symmetry.space_group_name_H-M   'P 1'
#
loop_
_entity.id
_entity.type
_entity.pdbx_description
1 polymer ?
#
loop_
_entity_poly.entity_id
_entity_poly.type
_entity_poly.pdbx_seq_one_letter_code
_entity_poly.pdbx_strand_id
1 'polypeptide(L)'
;MPIINTVSAVLFTLFIPYFASAVTHPGLLHSNEDFERIKGYISSGAEPQLSGWKKLEKRANKDYQPAAAETVCRGASWCNPQNYPVLFRDAHSAYVNSVYWKLTGDTAFGDAAARTLDAWASELKVITGSSDKFLVAGLQGYQMANAAEVLRDYSGWKGLEATITMMQDVFLPMNEDFVRNHNGKSVEHYWANWGLANLCSMHAIGVLTDNDMAIQMAYDTFKQGPGMEALPNAIWEIHTEEGSGKELGQGQESGRDQGHSILNFALLG
;
A
#
# COMPACT_ATOMS: atom_id res chain seq x y z
N MET A 1 37.10 -28.41 55.05
CA MET A 1 36.29 -28.67 53.85
C MET A 1 35.12 -27.68 53.89
N PRO A 2 35.09 -26.60 53.10
CA PRO A 2 34.01 -25.63 53.18
C PRO A 2 32.82 -26.09 52.35
N ILE A 3 31.62 -25.90 52.91
CA ILE A 3 30.33 -26.17 52.27
C ILE A 3 30.01 -24.97 51.37
N ILE A 4 29.95 -25.20 50.05
CA ILE A 4 29.50 -24.20 49.07
C ILE A 4 27.98 -24.39 48.90
N ASN A 5 27.20 -23.45 49.43
CA ASN A 5 25.77 -23.35 49.13
C ASN A 5 25.60 -22.58 47.83
N THR A 6 25.31 -23.29 46.73
CA THR A 6 24.87 -22.69 45.47
C THR A 6 23.38 -22.34 45.56
N VAL A 7 23.07 -21.05 45.69
CA VAL A 7 21.71 -20.53 45.49
C VAL A 7 21.51 -20.38 43.98
N SER A 8 20.66 -21.22 43.39
CA SER A 8 20.21 -21.05 42.00
C SER A 8 19.20 -19.91 41.92
N ALA A 9 19.57 -18.81 41.26
CA ALA A 9 18.64 -17.76 40.90
C ALA A 9 17.78 -18.25 39.73
N VAL A 10 16.50 -18.52 39.97
CA VAL A 10 15.51 -18.77 38.92
C VAL A 10 15.14 -17.42 38.31
N LEU A 11 15.65 -17.12 37.11
CA LEU A 11 15.15 -16.01 36.31
C LEU A 11 13.71 -16.35 35.88
N PHE A 12 12.72 -15.69 36.48
CA PHE A 12 11.37 -15.64 35.93
C PHE A 12 11.36 -14.64 34.78
N THR A 13 11.46 -15.13 33.55
CA THR A 13 11.13 -14.33 32.36
C THR A 13 9.63 -14.07 32.39
N LEU A 14 9.23 -12.85 32.72
CA LEU A 14 7.87 -12.36 32.52
C LEU A 14 7.58 -12.39 31.02
N PHE A 15 6.87 -13.41 30.56
CA PHE A 15 6.19 -13.38 29.28
C PHE A 15 5.06 -12.35 29.41
N ILE A 16 5.31 -11.13 28.94
CA ILE A 16 4.23 -10.21 28.63
C ILE A 16 3.61 -10.75 27.33
N PRO A 17 2.38 -11.29 27.35
CA PRO A 17 1.71 -11.62 26.11
C PRO A 17 1.55 -10.33 25.32
N TYR A 18 2.19 -10.26 24.16
CA TYR A 18 1.89 -9.25 23.17
C TYR A 18 0.49 -9.58 22.66
N PHE A 19 -0.54 -9.01 23.28
CA PHE A 19 -1.86 -8.99 22.66
C PHE A 19 -1.71 -8.08 21.45
N ALA A 20 -1.49 -8.67 20.28
CA ALA A 20 -1.65 -7.98 19.02
C ALA A 20 -3.05 -7.36 19.04
N SER A 21 -3.12 -6.03 18.92
CA SER A 21 -4.40 -5.36 18.71
C SER A 21 -4.90 -5.84 17.35
N ALA A 22 -6.07 -6.47 17.31
CA ALA A 22 -6.69 -6.84 16.05
C ALA A 22 -6.78 -5.62 15.12
N VAL A 23 -6.45 -5.81 13.85
CA VAL A 23 -6.58 -4.77 12.83
C VAL A 23 -8.05 -4.40 12.72
N THR A 24 -8.35 -3.10 12.73
CA THR A 24 -9.72 -2.62 12.50
C THR A 24 -9.92 -2.44 11.01
N HIS A 25 -11.00 -3.02 10.47
CA HIS A 25 -11.32 -2.93 9.05
C HIS A 25 -12.54 -2.02 8.79
N PRO A 26 -12.54 -1.24 7.69
CA PRO A 26 -11.39 -0.98 6.82
C PRO A 26 -10.30 -0.18 7.55
N GLY A 27 -9.04 -0.61 7.41
CA GLY A 27 -7.88 -0.11 8.18
C GLY A 27 -6.78 0.56 7.36
N LEU A 28 -7.09 0.96 6.12
CA LEU A 28 -6.13 1.55 5.19
C LEU A 28 -6.40 3.04 4.95
N LEU A 29 -6.48 3.48 3.69
CA LEU A 29 -6.71 4.89 3.35
C LEU A 29 -8.03 5.46 3.87
N HIS A 30 -8.98 4.60 4.25
CA HIS A 30 -10.29 5.00 4.74
C HIS A 30 -10.69 4.16 5.94
N SER A 31 -11.21 4.83 6.97
CA SER A 31 -12.03 4.23 8.02
C SER A 31 -13.53 4.35 7.70
N ASN A 32 -14.38 3.65 8.46
CA ASN A 32 -15.83 3.86 8.36
C ASN A 32 -16.21 5.30 8.75
N GLU A 33 -15.53 5.88 9.74
CA GLU A 33 -15.70 7.26 10.19
C GLU A 33 -15.35 8.27 9.08
N ASP A 34 -14.32 7.99 8.28
CA ASP A 34 -13.96 8.82 7.12
C ASP A 34 -15.09 8.83 6.08
N PHE A 35 -15.68 7.67 5.78
CA PHE A 35 -16.79 7.60 4.83
C PHE A 35 -18.01 8.38 5.32
N GLU A 36 -18.38 8.27 6.60
CA GLU A 36 -19.48 9.06 7.17
C GLU A 36 -19.18 10.57 7.14
N ARG A 37 -17.94 10.96 7.44
CA ARG A 37 -17.50 12.35 7.33
C ARG A 37 -17.58 12.87 5.89
N ILE A 38 -17.14 12.08 4.91
CA ILE A 38 -17.21 12.42 3.48
C ILE A 38 -18.67 12.57 3.03
N LYS A 39 -19.56 11.63 3.41
CA LYS A 39 -21.00 11.72 3.12
C LYS A 39 -21.59 13.02 3.65
N GLY A 40 -21.22 13.42 4.88
CA GLY A 40 -21.63 14.69 5.47
C GLY A 40 -21.20 15.91 4.66
N TYR A 41 -19.96 15.93 4.15
CA TYR A 41 -19.50 17.00 3.26
C TYR A 41 -20.27 17.03 1.93
N ILE A 42 -20.54 15.87 1.34
CA ILE A 42 -21.30 15.77 0.09
C ILE A 42 -22.74 16.26 0.30
N SER A 43 -23.42 15.81 1.36
CA SER A 43 -24.81 16.18 1.63
C SER A 43 -24.99 17.66 1.97
N SER A 44 -23.98 18.28 2.60
CA SER A 44 -23.99 19.70 2.92
C SER A 44 -23.50 20.60 1.78
N GLY A 45 -22.99 20.01 0.69
CA GLY A 45 -22.41 20.75 -0.42
C GLY A 45 -21.12 21.51 -0.06
N ALA A 46 -20.35 21.01 0.91
CA ALA A 46 -19.15 21.68 1.39
C ALA A 46 -18.02 21.66 0.34
N GLU A 47 -17.38 22.81 0.12
CA GLU A 47 -16.20 22.94 -0.74
C GLU A 47 -14.91 23.02 0.10
N PRO A 48 -13.78 22.44 -0.38
CA PRO A 48 -13.55 21.87 -1.72
C PRO A 48 -13.96 20.39 -1.88
N GLN A 49 -14.57 19.77 -0.86
CA GLN A 49 -14.86 18.33 -0.84
C GLN A 49 -15.87 17.93 -1.92
N LEU A 50 -16.91 18.74 -2.16
CA LEU A 50 -17.89 18.52 -3.22
C LEU A 50 -17.22 18.57 -4.60
N SER A 51 -16.27 19.48 -4.83
CA SER A 51 -15.46 19.49 -6.06
C SER A 51 -14.61 18.22 -6.20
N GLY A 52 -14.06 17.70 -5.11
CA GLY A 52 -13.36 16.41 -5.08
C GLY A 52 -14.29 15.24 -5.45
N TRP A 53 -15.47 15.18 -4.82
CA TRP A 53 -16.51 14.20 -5.12
C TRP A 53 -16.90 14.17 -6.60
N LYS A 54 -17.17 15.34 -7.20
CA LYS A 54 -17.51 15.44 -8.63
C LYS A 54 -16.40 14.93 -9.56
N LYS A 55 -15.14 14.98 -9.15
CA LYS A 55 -14.03 14.38 -9.91
C LYS A 55 -14.04 12.86 -9.80
N LEU A 56 -14.33 12.32 -8.62
CA LEU A 56 -14.44 10.89 -8.38
C LEU A 56 -15.64 10.30 -9.16
N GLU A 57 -16.80 10.95 -9.08
CA GLU A 57 -18.02 10.53 -9.80
C GLU A 57 -17.79 10.38 -11.30
N LYS A 58 -17.06 11.32 -11.93
CA LYS A 58 -16.71 11.25 -13.36
C LYS A 58 -15.78 10.09 -13.73
N ARG A 59 -15.12 9.48 -12.75
CA ARG A 59 -14.21 8.33 -12.95
C ARG A 59 -14.86 7.01 -12.59
N ALA A 60 -15.93 7.02 -11.80
CA ALA A 60 -16.68 5.82 -11.47
C ALA A 60 -17.36 5.27 -12.72
N ASN A 61 -17.30 3.95 -12.89
CA ASN A 61 -17.86 3.26 -14.04
C ASN A 61 -18.36 1.87 -13.63
N LYS A 62 -19.68 1.74 -13.45
CA LYS A 62 -20.35 0.47 -13.11
C LYS A 62 -20.24 -0.60 -14.20
N ASP A 63 -20.04 -0.21 -15.45
CA ASP A 63 -19.95 -1.12 -16.59
C ASP A 63 -18.50 -1.53 -16.91
N TYR A 64 -17.53 -1.10 -16.09
CA TYR A 64 -16.11 -1.39 -16.28
C TYR A 64 -15.84 -2.89 -16.42
N GLN A 65 -15.02 -3.23 -17.40
CA GLN A 65 -14.55 -4.59 -17.67
C GLN A 65 -13.02 -4.63 -17.52
N PRO A 66 -12.48 -5.45 -16.59
CA PRO A 66 -11.05 -5.58 -16.41
C PRO A 66 -10.43 -6.34 -17.59
N ALA A 67 -9.14 -6.11 -17.81
CA ALA A 67 -8.35 -6.81 -18.82
C ALA A 67 -7.20 -7.57 -18.14
N ALA A 68 -7.54 -8.34 -17.10
CA ALA A 68 -6.57 -9.11 -16.32
C ALA A 68 -5.70 -10.00 -17.22
N ALA A 69 -4.46 -10.19 -16.81
CA ALA A 69 -3.46 -10.94 -17.55
C ALA A 69 -2.63 -11.81 -16.62
N GLU A 70 -2.27 -13.01 -17.08
CA GLU A 70 -1.45 -13.96 -16.33
C GLU A 70 -0.07 -13.39 -15.96
N THR A 71 0.53 -12.63 -16.89
CA THR A 71 1.83 -11.99 -16.72
C THR A 71 1.72 -10.48 -16.90
N VAL A 72 2.29 -9.73 -15.95
CA VAL A 72 2.50 -8.28 -16.08
C VAL A 72 4.00 -7.99 -16.25
N CYS A 73 4.38 -7.27 -17.29
CA CYS A 73 5.77 -7.00 -17.67
C CYS A 73 6.04 -5.50 -17.75
N ARG A 74 7.16 -5.03 -17.17
CA ARG A 74 7.61 -3.62 -17.26
C ARG A 74 9.12 -3.49 -17.45
N GLY A 75 9.55 -2.61 -18.35
CA GLY A 75 10.89 -2.04 -18.39
C GLY A 75 12.02 -2.91 -18.94
N ALA A 76 11.81 -4.21 -19.15
CA ALA A 76 12.80 -5.05 -19.84
C ALA A 76 12.63 -5.01 -21.37
N SER A 77 13.71 -5.29 -22.10
CA SER A 77 13.69 -5.30 -23.58
C SER A 77 12.74 -6.36 -24.16
N TRP A 78 12.50 -7.46 -23.45
CA TRP A 78 11.53 -8.50 -23.83
C TRP A 78 10.09 -8.15 -23.43
N CYS A 79 9.86 -7.08 -22.66
CA CYS A 79 8.52 -6.52 -22.43
C CYS A 79 8.14 -5.58 -23.59
N ASN A 80 8.05 -6.08 -24.83
CA ASN A 80 7.71 -5.25 -25.99
C ASN A 80 6.49 -5.80 -26.77
N PRO A 81 5.31 -5.16 -26.67
CA PRO A 81 5.00 -4.02 -25.80
C PRO A 81 4.92 -4.43 -24.33
N GLN A 82 5.20 -3.50 -23.41
CA GLN A 82 4.99 -3.70 -21.98
C GLN A 82 3.50 -3.52 -21.64
N ASN A 83 2.95 -4.39 -20.80
CA ASN A 83 1.51 -4.45 -20.52
C ASN A 83 1.12 -4.00 -19.10
N TYR A 84 2.08 -3.58 -18.25
CA TYR A 84 1.78 -3.01 -16.94
C TYR A 84 0.73 -1.88 -16.92
N PRO A 85 0.47 -1.11 -18.01
CA PRO A 85 -0.60 -0.14 -17.99
C PRO A 85 -2.00 -0.71 -17.83
N VAL A 86 -2.18 -1.99 -18.13
CA VAL A 86 -3.45 -2.68 -17.92
C VAL A 86 -3.73 -2.82 -16.43
N LEU A 87 -2.74 -3.28 -15.64
CA LEU A 87 -2.88 -3.45 -14.20
C LEU A 87 -3.16 -2.12 -13.47
N PHE A 88 -2.43 -1.04 -13.77
CA PHE A 88 -2.66 0.22 -13.03
C PHE A 88 -4.01 0.88 -13.36
N ARG A 89 -4.54 0.67 -14.58
CA ARG A 89 -5.86 1.20 -14.97
C ARG A 89 -6.97 0.42 -14.28
N ASP A 90 -6.83 -0.90 -14.23
CA ASP A 90 -7.77 -1.78 -13.54
C ASP A 90 -7.75 -1.54 -12.03
N ALA A 91 -6.57 -1.44 -11.39
CA ALA A 91 -6.45 -1.10 -9.97
C ALA A 91 -7.09 0.25 -9.64
N HIS A 92 -6.87 1.26 -10.50
CA HIS A 92 -7.53 2.57 -10.36
C HIS A 92 -9.05 2.45 -10.43
N SER A 93 -9.58 1.71 -11.41
CA SER A 93 -11.02 1.50 -11.57
C SER A 93 -11.63 0.78 -10.37
N ALA A 94 -10.98 -0.29 -9.89
CA ALA A 94 -11.41 -1.02 -8.70
C ALA A 94 -11.53 -0.11 -7.48
N TYR A 95 -10.50 0.71 -7.21
CA TYR A 95 -10.48 1.64 -6.08
C TYR A 95 -11.55 2.74 -6.22
N VAL A 96 -11.68 3.36 -7.39
CA VAL A 96 -12.69 4.41 -7.61
C VAL A 96 -14.10 3.85 -7.44
N ASN A 97 -14.38 2.69 -8.01
CA ASN A 97 -15.68 2.06 -7.94
C ASN A 97 -16.02 1.58 -6.52
N SER A 98 -15.06 1.04 -5.76
CA SER A 98 -15.30 0.64 -4.37
C SER A 98 -15.59 1.84 -3.47
N VAL A 99 -14.86 2.95 -3.64
CA VAL A 99 -15.13 4.20 -2.91
C VAL A 99 -16.48 4.78 -3.30
N TYR A 100 -16.82 4.81 -4.59
CA TYR A 100 -18.13 5.31 -5.05
C TYR A 100 -19.28 4.48 -4.47
N TRP A 101 -19.14 3.14 -4.48
CA TRP A 101 -20.09 2.24 -3.82
C TRP A 101 -20.24 2.55 -2.33
N LYS A 102 -19.13 2.65 -1.58
CA LYS A 102 -19.20 2.88 -0.12
C LYS A 102 -19.85 4.22 0.24
N LEU A 103 -19.70 5.23 -0.62
CA LEU A 103 -20.30 6.55 -0.44
C LEU A 103 -21.79 6.62 -0.83
N THR A 104 -22.21 5.88 -1.86
CA THR A 104 -23.56 5.99 -2.44
C THR A 104 -24.51 4.85 -2.08
N GLY A 105 -23.97 3.68 -1.77
CA GLY A 105 -24.72 2.43 -1.65
C GLY A 105 -25.13 1.79 -2.97
N ASP A 106 -24.77 2.35 -4.14
CA ASP A 106 -25.10 1.77 -5.44
C ASP A 106 -24.25 0.53 -5.72
N THR A 107 -24.88 -0.64 -5.58
CA THR A 107 -24.24 -1.95 -5.67
C THR A 107 -23.64 -2.24 -7.04
N ALA A 108 -24.09 -1.58 -8.12
CA ALA A 108 -23.54 -1.80 -9.45
C ALA A 108 -22.06 -1.39 -9.55
N PHE A 109 -21.64 -0.38 -8.77
CA PHE A 109 -20.23 0.01 -8.66
C PHE A 109 -19.44 -0.95 -7.76
N GLY A 110 -20.07 -1.47 -6.70
CA GLY A 110 -19.49 -2.54 -5.88
C GLY A 110 -19.20 -3.78 -6.70
N ASP A 111 -20.14 -4.18 -7.58
CA ASP A 111 -19.98 -5.28 -8.52
C ASP A 111 -18.85 -5.02 -9.52
N ALA A 112 -18.67 -3.77 -9.99
CA ALA A 112 -17.58 -3.42 -10.90
C ALA A 112 -16.20 -3.52 -10.25
N ALA A 113 -16.08 -3.10 -8.99
CA ALA A 113 -14.87 -3.28 -8.20
C ALA A 113 -14.58 -4.77 -7.95
N ALA A 114 -15.61 -5.53 -7.53
CA ALA A 114 -15.54 -6.98 -7.31
C ALA A 114 -15.05 -7.73 -8.55
N ARG A 115 -15.69 -7.49 -9.71
CA ARG A 115 -15.29 -8.10 -11.00
C ARG A 115 -13.82 -7.85 -11.32
N THR A 116 -13.33 -6.64 -11.04
CA THR A 116 -11.93 -6.29 -11.31
C THR A 116 -10.99 -7.05 -10.41
N LEU A 117 -11.24 -7.07 -9.09
CA LEU A 117 -10.41 -7.80 -8.13
C LEU A 117 -10.42 -9.31 -8.42
N ASP A 118 -11.60 -9.89 -8.70
CA ASP A 118 -11.77 -11.31 -8.98
C ASP A 118 -11.06 -11.74 -10.29
N ALA A 119 -11.10 -10.89 -11.33
CA ALA A 119 -10.40 -11.15 -12.59
C ALA A 119 -8.88 -11.20 -12.40
N TRP A 120 -8.30 -10.27 -11.63
CA TRP A 120 -6.86 -10.31 -11.35
C TRP A 120 -6.50 -11.45 -10.40
N ALA A 121 -7.30 -11.72 -9.37
CA ALA A 121 -7.07 -12.81 -8.44
C ALA A 121 -7.06 -14.20 -9.12
N SER A 122 -7.89 -14.38 -10.15
CA SER A 122 -7.93 -15.62 -10.93
C SER A 122 -6.78 -15.74 -11.92
N GLU A 123 -6.46 -14.67 -12.65
CA GLU A 123 -5.52 -14.71 -13.77
C GLU A 123 -4.06 -14.48 -13.35
N LEU A 124 -3.75 -13.48 -12.52
CA LEU A 124 -2.37 -13.04 -12.27
C LEU A 124 -1.52 -14.15 -11.65
N LYS A 125 -0.36 -14.41 -12.25
CA LYS A 125 0.65 -15.35 -11.72
C LYS A 125 2.00 -14.69 -11.50
N VAL A 126 2.38 -13.71 -12.33
CA VAL A 126 3.73 -13.14 -12.26
C VAL A 126 3.78 -11.67 -12.66
N ILE A 127 4.57 -10.90 -11.91
CA ILE A 127 5.03 -9.56 -12.29
C ILE A 127 6.52 -9.66 -12.63
N THR A 128 6.90 -9.28 -13.84
CA THR A 128 8.24 -9.48 -14.39
C THR A 128 8.76 -8.26 -15.15
N GLY A 129 10.00 -8.35 -15.63
CA GLY A 129 10.69 -7.30 -16.39
C GLY A 129 12.01 -6.87 -15.74
N SER A 130 12.36 -5.60 -15.90
CA SER A 130 13.59 -5.00 -15.35
C SER A 130 13.48 -4.86 -13.82
N SER A 131 14.26 -3.98 -13.20
CA SER A 131 13.97 -3.56 -11.82
C SER A 131 12.58 -2.92 -11.70
N ASP A 132 12.06 -2.29 -12.75
CA ASP A 132 10.78 -1.55 -12.74
C ASP A 132 9.57 -2.39 -12.32
N LYS A 133 9.68 -3.73 -12.37
CA LYS A 133 8.66 -4.64 -11.82
C LYS A 133 8.36 -4.36 -10.34
N PHE A 134 9.36 -3.95 -9.54
CA PHE A 134 9.17 -3.63 -8.13
C PHE A 134 8.36 -2.36 -7.91
N LEU A 135 8.39 -1.40 -8.85
CA LEU A 135 7.46 -0.26 -8.83
C LEU A 135 6.03 -0.69 -9.16
N VAL A 136 5.84 -1.67 -10.05
CA VAL A 136 4.52 -2.23 -10.33
C VAL A 136 3.98 -2.94 -9.10
N ALA A 137 4.77 -3.84 -8.50
CA ALA A 137 4.35 -4.57 -7.31
C ALA A 137 4.05 -3.62 -6.14
N GLY A 138 4.91 -2.62 -5.89
CA GLY A 138 4.67 -1.64 -4.83
C GLY A 138 3.42 -0.78 -5.07
N LEU A 139 3.30 -0.14 -6.23
CA LEU A 139 2.19 0.80 -6.46
C LEU A 139 0.86 0.09 -6.69
N GLN A 140 0.83 -0.97 -7.50
CA GLN A 140 -0.42 -1.68 -7.79
C GLN A 140 -0.81 -2.63 -6.68
N GLY A 141 0.15 -3.21 -5.94
CA GLY A 141 -0.16 -3.98 -4.74
C GLY A 141 -0.86 -3.12 -3.68
N TYR A 142 -0.32 -1.91 -3.44
CA TYR A 142 -0.95 -0.91 -2.57
C TYR A 142 -2.37 -0.52 -3.02
N GLN A 143 -2.57 -0.24 -4.32
CA GLN A 143 -3.89 0.13 -4.85
C GLN A 143 -4.92 -1.01 -4.76
N MET A 144 -4.53 -2.24 -5.11
CA MET A 144 -5.42 -3.40 -5.05
C MET A 144 -5.81 -3.73 -3.61
N ALA A 145 -4.87 -3.67 -2.66
CA ALA A 145 -5.16 -3.89 -1.25
C ALA A 145 -6.17 -2.85 -0.71
N ASN A 146 -5.99 -1.57 -1.04
CA ASN A 146 -6.95 -0.52 -0.67
C ASN A 146 -8.34 -0.73 -1.29
N ALA A 147 -8.40 -1.13 -2.56
CA ALA A 147 -9.67 -1.39 -3.23
C ALA A 147 -10.42 -2.56 -2.56
N ALA A 148 -9.71 -3.66 -2.28
CA ALA A 148 -10.23 -4.84 -1.59
C ALA A 148 -10.70 -4.51 -0.17
N GLU A 149 -9.93 -3.71 0.56
CA GLU A 149 -10.25 -3.33 1.93
C GLU A 149 -11.52 -2.47 2.03
N VAL A 150 -11.69 -1.50 1.13
CA VAL A 150 -12.93 -0.72 1.04
C VAL A 150 -14.13 -1.63 0.74
N LEU A 151 -13.94 -2.62 -0.15
CA LEU A 151 -14.99 -3.53 -0.61
C LEU A 151 -15.27 -4.70 0.37
N ARG A 152 -14.45 -4.91 1.40
CA ARG A 152 -14.51 -6.05 2.33
C ARG A 152 -15.92 -6.35 2.87
N ASP A 153 -16.66 -5.31 3.23
CA ASP A 153 -18.02 -5.45 3.81
C ASP A 153 -19.13 -5.55 2.75
N TYR A 154 -18.78 -5.53 1.47
CA TYR A 154 -19.77 -5.61 0.40
C TYR A 154 -20.34 -7.03 0.32
N SER A 155 -21.58 -7.21 0.76
CA SER A 155 -22.23 -8.52 0.80
C SER A 155 -22.36 -9.22 -0.56
N GLY A 156 -22.35 -8.46 -1.66
CA GLY A 156 -22.37 -8.98 -3.04
C GLY A 156 -21.04 -9.58 -3.51
N TRP A 157 -19.93 -9.27 -2.83
CA TRP A 157 -18.62 -9.80 -3.16
C TRP A 157 -18.25 -11.01 -2.28
N LYS A 158 -17.64 -12.03 -2.90
CA LYS A 158 -17.20 -13.27 -2.24
C LYS A 158 -15.76 -13.63 -2.55
N GLY A 159 -15.05 -12.81 -3.33
CA GLY A 159 -13.69 -13.08 -3.80
C GLY A 159 -12.58 -12.51 -2.92
N LEU A 160 -12.88 -12.12 -1.67
CA LEU A 160 -11.88 -11.60 -0.74
C LEU A 160 -10.73 -12.59 -0.54
N GLU A 161 -11.03 -13.86 -0.24
CA GLU A 161 -10.01 -14.90 -0.02
C GLU A 161 -9.12 -15.13 -1.25
N ALA A 162 -9.71 -15.13 -2.45
CA ALA A 162 -8.95 -15.26 -3.70
C ALA A 162 -8.03 -14.05 -3.91
N THR A 163 -8.53 -12.85 -3.60
CA THR A 163 -7.74 -11.62 -3.67
C THR A 163 -6.59 -11.65 -2.67
N ILE A 164 -6.85 -12.03 -1.41
CA ILE A 164 -5.83 -12.23 -0.37
C ILE A 164 -4.75 -13.19 -0.85
N THR A 165 -5.15 -14.33 -1.43
CA THR A 165 -4.21 -15.32 -1.98
C THR A 165 -3.32 -14.70 -3.06
N MET A 166 -3.88 -13.97 -4.03
CA MET A 166 -3.08 -13.25 -5.03
C MET A 166 -2.12 -12.23 -4.39
N MET A 167 -2.58 -11.47 -3.39
CA MET A 167 -1.74 -10.49 -2.69
C MET A 167 -0.57 -11.16 -1.97
N GLN A 168 -0.80 -12.31 -1.32
CA GLN A 168 0.20 -13.07 -0.58
C GLN A 168 1.16 -13.85 -1.49
N ASP A 169 0.70 -14.35 -2.63
CA ASP A 169 1.49 -15.21 -3.50
C ASP A 169 2.30 -14.41 -4.54
N VAL A 170 1.77 -13.27 -5.01
CA VAL A 170 2.38 -12.49 -6.10
C VAL A 170 3.04 -11.21 -5.62
N PHE A 171 2.34 -10.42 -4.79
CA PHE A 171 2.80 -9.07 -4.44
C PHE A 171 3.72 -9.07 -3.22
N LEU A 172 3.26 -9.65 -2.10
CA LEU A 172 3.97 -9.61 -0.82
C LEU A 172 5.40 -10.16 -0.91
N PRO A 173 5.68 -11.32 -1.54
CA PRO A 173 7.04 -11.86 -1.60
C PRO A 173 7.99 -10.96 -2.40
N MET A 174 7.47 -10.30 -3.44
CA MET A 174 8.22 -9.32 -4.22
C MET A 174 8.51 -8.04 -3.42
N ASN A 175 7.53 -7.57 -2.64
CA ASN A 175 7.72 -6.39 -1.78
C ASN A 175 8.75 -6.68 -0.68
N GLU A 176 8.65 -7.83 -0.02
CA GLU A 176 9.60 -8.28 0.99
C GLU A 176 11.02 -8.45 0.42
N ASP A 177 11.15 -9.08 -0.74
CA ASP A 177 12.46 -9.25 -1.41
C ASP A 177 13.10 -7.88 -1.72
N PHE A 178 12.31 -6.92 -2.23
CA PHE A 178 12.84 -5.58 -2.50
C PHE A 178 13.33 -4.89 -1.22
N VAL A 179 12.53 -4.92 -0.16
CA VAL A 179 12.84 -4.27 1.11
C VAL A 179 14.09 -4.87 1.77
N ARG A 180 14.27 -6.19 1.64
CA ARG A 180 15.40 -6.89 2.26
C ARG A 180 16.68 -6.81 1.45
N ASN A 181 16.55 -6.97 0.13
CA ASN A 181 17.68 -7.26 -0.74
C ASN A 181 17.94 -6.18 -1.78
N HIS A 182 17.06 -5.18 -1.91
CA HIS A 182 17.11 -4.09 -2.90
C HIS A 182 17.47 -4.64 -4.28
N ASN A 183 16.80 -5.71 -4.73
CA ASN A 183 17.05 -6.38 -6.01
C ASN A 183 18.56 -6.69 -6.26
N GLY A 184 19.28 -7.10 -5.22
CA GLY A 184 20.71 -7.42 -5.26
C GLY A 184 21.64 -6.21 -5.45
N LYS A 185 21.18 -5.00 -5.11
CA LYS A 185 21.95 -3.75 -5.20
C LYS A 185 22.31 -3.23 -3.81
N SER A 186 23.19 -2.23 -3.76
CA SER A 186 23.45 -1.50 -2.51
C SER A 186 22.17 -0.78 -2.06
N VAL A 187 22.04 -0.58 -0.74
CA VAL A 187 20.86 0.06 -0.12
C VAL A 187 20.61 1.49 -0.62
N GLU A 188 21.64 2.17 -1.12
CA GLU A 188 21.58 3.52 -1.70
C GLU A 188 21.25 3.54 -3.20
N HIS A 189 21.19 2.39 -3.87
CA HIS A 189 21.08 2.33 -5.33
C HIS A 189 19.77 2.88 -5.87
N TYR A 190 18.66 2.64 -5.16
CA TYR A 190 17.34 3.08 -5.57
C TYR A 190 16.95 4.37 -4.86
N TRP A 191 16.23 5.22 -5.57
CA TRP A 191 15.59 6.41 -4.99
C TRP A 191 14.47 5.99 -4.02
N ALA A 192 14.15 6.88 -3.08
CA ALA A 192 13.20 6.59 -1.99
C ALA A 192 11.84 6.06 -2.49
N ASN A 193 11.31 6.54 -3.64
CA ASN A 193 10.00 6.09 -4.15
C ASN A 193 9.91 4.57 -4.33
N TRP A 194 11.04 3.91 -4.64
CA TRP A 194 11.07 2.49 -4.91
C TRP A 194 10.77 1.68 -3.66
N GLY A 195 11.52 1.93 -2.59
CA GLY A 195 11.27 1.23 -1.33
C GLY A 195 9.99 1.70 -0.66
N LEU A 196 9.66 3.00 -0.72
CA LEU A 196 8.40 3.53 -0.18
C LEU A 196 7.18 2.85 -0.82
N ALA A 197 7.17 2.66 -2.14
CA ALA A 197 6.08 1.96 -2.82
C ALA A 197 5.94 0.50 -2.33
N ASN A 198 7.07 -0.20 -2.14
CA ASN A 198 7.07 -1.57 -1.63
C ASN A 198 6.66 -1.65 -0.16
N LEU A 199 7.05 -0.68 0.68
CA LEU A 199 6.60 -0.58 2.06
C LEU A 199 5.11 -0.30 2.18
N CYS A 200 4.57 0.64 1.39
CA CYS A 200 3.13 0.91 1.35
C CYS A 200 2.34 -0.33 0.94
N SER A 201 2.81 -1.06 -0.08
CA SER A 201 2.18 -2.33 -0.51
C SER A 201 2.24 -3.39 0.59
N MET A 202 3.42 -3.63 1.17
CA MET A 202 3.62 -4.63 2.21
C MET A 202 2.77 -4.33 3.44
N HIS A 203 2.72 -3.08 3.89
CA HIS A 203 1.84 -2.65 4.98
C HIS A 203 0.36 -2.85 4.62
N ALA A 204 -0.05 -2.47 3.41
CA ALA A 204 -1.44 -2.57 3.00
C ALA A 204 -1.92 -4.03 2.86
N ILE A 205 -1.06 -4.92 2.36
CA ILE A 205 -1.31 -6.36 2.32
C ILE A 205 -1.31 -6.92 3.74
N GLY A 206 -0.39 -6.48 4.60
CA GLY A 206 -0.35 -6.86 6.01
C GLY A 206 -1.69 -6.60 6.70
N VAL A 207 -2.21 -5.38 6.59
CA VAL A 207 -3.54 -5.01 7.08
C VAL A 207 -4.63 -5.85 6.43
N LEU A 208 -4.68 -5.96 5.09
CA LEU A 208 -5.73 -6.74 4.40
C LEU A 208 -5.79 -8.21 4.87
N THR A 209 -4.66 -8.76 5.32
CA THR A 209 -4.52 -10.19 5.63
C THR A 209 -4.36 -10.49 7.12
N ASP A 210 -4.53 -9.49 7.99
CA ASP A 210 -4.25 -9.60 9.44
C ASP A 210 -2.83 -10.15 9.73
N ASN A 211 -1.87 -9.83 8.85
CA ASN A 211 -0.50 -10.29 8.95
C ASN A 211 0.37 -9.25 9.68
N ASP A 212 0.38 -9.34 11.01
CA ASP A 212 1.17 -8.48 11.90
C ASP A 212 2.66 -8.47 11.56
N MET A 213 3.22 -9.57 11.04
CA MET A 213 4.63 -9.63 10.67
C MET A 213 4.94 -8.72 9.48
N ALA A 214 4.07 -8.70 8.47
CA ALA A 214 4.22 -7.81 7.31
C ALA A 214 4.01 -6.34 7.71
N ILE A 215 3.01 -6.06 8.56
CA ILE A 215 2.77 -4.71 9.12
C ILE A 215 4.01 -4.21 9.87
N GLN A 216 4.50 -5.01 10.82
CA GLN A 216 5.63 -4.64 11.67
C GLN A 216 6.91 -4.48 10.86
N MET A 217 7.16 -5.37 9.89
CA MET A 217 8.32 -5.24 9.00
C MET A 217 8.27 -3.94 8.20
N ALA A 218 7.09 -3.56 7.70
CA ALA A 218 6.93 -2.34 6.91
C ALA A 218 7.20 -1.11 7.78
N TYR A 219 6.66 -1.12 9.00
CA TYR A 219 6.82 -0.05 9.97
C TYR A 219 8.27 0.11 10.45
N ASP A 220 8.93 -1.00 10.82
CA ASP A 220 10.30 -0.98 11.30
C ASP A 220 11.26 -0.54 10.19
N THR A 221 11.05 -1.02 8.97
CA THR A 221 11.85 -0.58 7.82
C THR A 221 11.61 0.91 7.54
N PHE A 222 10.36 1.36 7.57
CA PHE A 222 10.06 2.78 7.39
C PHE A 222 10.73 3.66 8.45
N LYS A 223 10.75 3.23 9.71
CA LYS A 223 11.32 4.05 10.79
C LYS A 223 12.84 4.09 10.79
N GLN A 224 13.48 2.95 10.55
CA GLN A 224 14.90 2.76 10.86
C GLN A 224 15.62 1.82 9.89
N GLY A 225 15.00 1.50 8.75
CA GLY A 225 15.60 0.67 7.73
C GLY A 225 16.88 1.29 7.13
N PRO A 226 17.75 0.48 6.53
CA PRO A 226 18.99 0.98 5.94
C PRO A 226 18.81 1.60 4.55
N GLY A 227 17.67 1.36 3.89
CA GLY A 227 17.39 1.83 2.53
C GLY A 227 16.92 3.28 2.47
N MET A 228 16.87 3.83 1.25
CA MET A 228 16.42 5.21 1.00
C MET A 228 14.93 5.44 1.32
N GLU A 229 14.16 4.37 1.49
CA GLU A 229 12.77 4.41 1.92
C GLU A 229 12.55 4.65 3.41
N ALA A 230 13.59 4.47 4.24
CA ALA A 230 13.48 4.76 5.66
C ALA A 230 13.39 6.28 5.87
N LEU A 231 12.56 6.71 6.81
CA LEU A 231 12.25 8.12 7.10
C LEU A 231 13.50 9.01 7.24
N PRO A 232 14.57 8.61 7.96
CA PRO A 232 15.77 9.43 8.08
C PRO A 232 16.54 9.62 6.75
N ASN A 233 16.34 8.71 5.80
CA ASN A 233 16.99 8.75 4.49
C ASN A 233 16.07 9.37 3.43
N ALA A 234 14.77 9.14 3.53
CA ALA A 234 13.74 9.69 2.66
C ALA A 234 13.56 11.20 2.89
N ILE A 235 13.72 11.67 4.13
CA ILE A 235 13.84 13.09 4.51
C ILE A 235 15.31 13.34 4.86
N TRP A 236 16.12 13.65 3.85
CA TRP A 236 17.58 13.57 3.98
C TRP A 236 18.22 14.81 4.60
N GLU A 237 17.56 15.96 4.55
CA GLU A 237 18.07 17.23 5.08
C GLU A 237 16.93 18.03 5.73
N ILE A 238 17.23 18.67 6.87
CA ILE A 238 16.31 19.57 7.57
C ILE A 238 16.81 21.01 7.41
N HIS A 239 15.99 21.85 6.81
CA HIS A 239 16.27 23.27 6.64
C HIS A 239 15.46 24.09 7.66
N THR A 240 16.06 25.11 8.25
CA THR A 240 15.34 26.07 9.09
C THR A 240 14.92 27.28 8.24
N GLU A 241 13.62 27.52 8.12
CA GLU A 241 13.06 28.68 7.42
C GLU A 241 13.44 29.98 8.15
N GLU A 242 14.05 30.91 7.43
CA GLU A 242 14.45 32.22 7.96
C GLU A 242 13.22 33.02 8.42
N GLY A 243 13.34 33.65 9.59
CA GLY A 243 12.28 34.49 10.18
C GLY A 243 11.21 33.72 10.97
N SER A 244 10.76 32.56 10.49
CA SER A 244 9.77 31.75 11.23
C SER A 244 10.41 30.73 12.19
N GLY A 245 11.64 30.29 11.89
CA GLY A 245 12.31 29.20 12.62
C GLY A 245 11.71 27.82 12.37
N LYS A 246 10.81 27.68 11.38
CA LYS A 246 10.16 26.42 11.05
C LYS A 246 11.14 25.45 10.41
N GLU A 247 11.16 24.21 10.87
CA GLU A 247 11.92 23.13 10.25
C GLU A 247 11.16 22.57 9.03
N LEU A 248 11.88 22.42 7.92
CA LEU A 248 11.38 21.92 6.64
C LEU A 248 12.23 20.73 6.20
N GLY A 249 11.61 19.56 6.10
CA GLY A 249 12.25 18.36 5.59
C GLY A 249 12.34 18.35 4.08
N GLN A 250 13.55 18.16 3.54
CA GLN A 250 13.78 17.96 2.12
C GLN A 250 13.63 16.48 1.77
N GLY A 251 12.68 16.16 0.89
CA GLY A 251 12.54 14.80 0.36
C GLY A 251 13.75 14.41 -0.49
N GLN A 252 14.19 13.15 -0.42
CA GLN A 252 15.39 12.63 -1.10
C GLN A 252 15.35 12.83 -2.63
N GLU A 253 14.17 12.87 -3.24
CA GLU A 253 13.99 13.11 -4.68
C GLU A 253 13.78 14.58 -5.06
N SER A 254 13.85 15.48 -4.09
CA SER A 254 13.76 16.92 -4.35
C SER A 254 14.88 17.32 -5.32
N GLY A 255 14.50 17.80 -6.51
CA GLY A 255 15.43 18.21 -7.56
C GLY A 255 15.55 17.24 -8.74
N ARG A 256 14.94 16.04 -8.66
CA ARG A 256 14.84 15.11 -9.80
C ARG A 256 13.83 15.61 -10.84
N ASP A 257 12.57 15.60 -10.47
CA ASP A 257 11.44 16.24 -11.16
C ASP A 257 10.21 16.28 -10.25
N GLN A 258 9.19 17.05 -10.65
CA GLN A 258 7.98 17.24 -9.83
C GLN A 258 7.20 15.94 -9.60
N GLY A 259 7.13 15.06 -10.61
CA GLY A 259 6.34 13.83 -10.53
C GLY A 259 6.90 12.88 -9.48
N HIS A 260 8.21 12.65 -9.50
CA HIS A 260 8.87 11.79 -8.53
C HIS A 260 8.95 12.41 -7.14
N SER A 261 9.21 13.72 -7.05
CA SER A 261 9.25 14.41 -5.75
C SER A 261 7.89 14.31 -5.03
N ILE A 262 6.79 14.55 -5.74
CA ILE A 262 5.44 14.49 -5.16
C ILE A 262 5.04 13.03 -4.87
N LEU A 263 5.46 12.06 -5.69
CA LEU A 263 5.22 10.65 -5.40
C LEU A 263 5.79 10.24 -4.04
N ASN A 264 7.01 10.68 -3.69
CA ASN A 264 7.56 10.39 -2.36
C ASN A 264 6.68 10.88 -1.24
N PHE A 265 6.27 12.15 -1.28
CA PHE A 265 5.39 12.69 -0.25
C PHE A 265 4.03 12.00 -0.20
N ALA A 266 3.47 11.60 -1.36
CA ALA A 266 2.23 10.83 -1.40
C ALA A 266 2.36 9.44 -0.76
N LEU A 267 3.55 8.83 -0.78
CA LEU A 267 3.82 7.54 -0.16
C LEU A 267 4.21 7.67 1.33
N LEU A 268 4.81 8.79 1.73
CA LEU A 268 5.18 9.09 3.12
C LEU A 268 3.96 9.34 4.02
N GLY A 269 2.90 9.94 3.47
CA GLY A 269 1.71 10.36 4.22
C GLY A 269 1.77 11.81 4.64
#